data_AF-A0A1G6WSF3-F1
#
_entry.id   AF-A0A1G6WSF3-F1
#
_cell.length_a   1.000
_cell.length_b   1.000
_cell.length_c   1.000
_cell.angle_alpha   90.00
_cell.angle_beta   90.00
_cell.angle_gamma   90.00
#
_symmetry.space_group_name_H-M   'P 1'
#
loop_
_entity.id
_entity.type
_entity.pdbx_description
1 polymer ?
#
loop_
_entity_poly.entity_id
_entity_poly.type
_entity_poly.pdbx_seq_one_letter_code
_entity_poly.pdbx_strand_id
1 'polypeptide(L)'
;MTASPSAAALDGALFCRIDPATGRTVAVVPARCREGLHWLDPEQSPVTITGGHLTVACPRCDPASGRGAAWLLAIPGPCPALAELDDAPYLGRYRWALTGE
;
A
#
# COMPACT_ATOMS: atom_id res chain seq x y z
N MET A 1 -13.47 -13.07 -23.91
CA MET A 1 -13.96 -12.03 -22.97
C MET A 1 -12.74 -11.49 -22.25
N THR A 2 -12.19 -10.38 -22.73
CA THR A 2 -11.01 -9.75 -22.12
C THR A 2 -11.52 -8.94 -20.95
N ALA A 3 -11.34 -9.45 -19.72
CA ALA A 3 -11.58 -8.66 -18.54
C ALA A 3 -10.65 -7.46 -18.59
N SER A 4 -11.19 -6.28 -18.86
CA SER A 4 -10.50 -5.02 -18.55
C SER A 4 -10.00 -5.14 -17.11
N PRO A 5 -8.74 -4.82 -16.80
CA PRO A 5 -8.34 -4.72 -15.40
C PRO A 5 -9.29 -3.69 -14.81
N SER A 6 -10.19 -4.13 -13.92
CA SER A 6 -11.01 -3.22 -13.14
C SER A 6 -10.06 -2.14 -12.67
N ALA A 7 -10.37 -0.88 -12.95
CA ALA A 7 -9.72 0.23 -12.30
C ALA A 7 -9.80 -0.07 -10.81
N ALA A 8 -8.74 -0.65 -10.26
CA ALA A 8 -8.72 -1.06 -8.88
C ALA A 8 -8.95 0.24 -8.12
N ALA A 9 -10.08 0.32 -7.43
CA ALA A 9 -10.43 1.54 -6.72
C ALA A 9 -9.25 1.85 -5.79
N LEU A 10 -8.66 3.03 -5.98
CA LEU A 10 -7.51 3.46 -5.20
C LEU A 10 -7.86 3.35 -3.71
N ASP A 11 -6.92 2.81 -2.93
CA ASP A 11 -7.03 2.75 -1.47
C ASP A 11 -6.81 4.14 -0.82
N GLY A 12 -6.43 5.10 -1.65
CA GLY A 12 -6.35 6.53 -1.37
C GLY A 12 -4.99 7.10 -1.75
N ALA A 13 -4.66 8.28 -1.21
CA ALA A 13 -3.36 8.90 -1.43
C ALA A 13 -2.26 8.19 -0.62
N LEU A 14 -1.09 8.07 -1.23
CA LEU A 14 0.17 7.74 -0.59
C LEU A 14 0.56 8.87 0.34
N PHE A 15 0.86 8.54 1.60
CA PHE A 15 1.46 9.50 2.50
C PHE A 15 2.94 9.66 2.17
N CYS A 16 3.37 10.90 1.99
CA CYS A 16 4.76 11.25 1.78
C CYS A 16 5.20 12.19 2.89
N ARG A 17 6.39 11.95 3.45
CA ARG A 17 7.06 12.89 4.35
C ARG A 17 8.36 13.36 3.74
N ILE A 18 8.83 14.52 4.18
CA ILE A 18 10.17 14.99 3.86
C ILE A 18 11.08 14.60 5.02
N ASP A 19 12.15 13.87 4.72
CA ASP A 19 13.19 13.61 5.71
C ASP A 19 13.94 14.92 6.03
N PRO A 20 13.92 15.40 7.28
CA PRO A 20 14.50 16.70 7.62
C PRO A 20 16.03 16.72 7.52
N ALA A 21 16.69 15.55 7.63
CA ALA A 21 18.15 15.47 7.58
C ALA A 21 18.69 15.53 6.13
N THR A 22 17.98 14.94 5.17
CA THR A 22 18.41 14.81 3.78
C THR A 22 17.58 15.63 2.80
N GLY A 23 16.43 16.18 3.23
CA GLY A 23 15.48 16.90 2.38
C GLY A 23 14.75 15.99 1.37
N ARG A 24 14.89 14.66 1.48
CA ARG A 24 14.35 13.70 0.52
C ARG A 24 12.89 13.37 0.82
N THR A 25 12.11 13.16 -0.23
CA THR A 25 10.74 12.62 -0.10
C THR A 25 10.80 11.12 0.20
N VAL A 26 10.20 10.73 1.32
CA VAL A 26 10.03 9.35 1.76
C VAL A 26 8.55 8.97 1.64
N ALA A 27 8.29 7.91 0.88
CA ALA A 27 6.98 7.26 0.84
C ALA A 27 6.74 6.54 2.16
N VAL A 28 5.64 6.86 2.82
CA VAL A 28 5.17 6.08 3.97
C VAL A 28 4.19 5.05 3.43
N VAL A 29 4.63 3.81 3.31
CA VAL A 29 3.81 2.68 2.90
C VAL A 29 3.24 1.97 4.14
N PRO A 30 2.03 1.41 4.06
CA PRO A 30 1.45 0.68 5.18
C PRO A 30 2.34 -0.50 5.57
N ALA A 31 2.54 -0.72 6.87
CA ALA A 31 3.31 -1.84 7.40
C ALA A 31 2.51 -3.15 7.41
N ARG A 32 1.20 -3.10 7.19
CA ARG A 32 0.31 -4.26 7.06
C ARG A 32 -0.37 -4.31 5.69
N CYS A 33 -0.81 -5.50 5.28
CA CYS A 33 -1.64 -5.67 4.10
C CYS A 33 -2.97 -4.91 4.23
N ARG A 34 -3.70 -4.78 3.12
CA ARG A 34 -4.93 -3.98 3.05
C ARG A 34 -6.02 -4.44 4.03
N GLU A 35 -6.07 -5.74 4.34
CA GLU A 35 -7.00 -6.28 5.36
C GLU A 35 -6.47 -6.15 6.80
N GLY A 36 -5.24 -5.67 6.99
CA GLY A 36 -4.60 -5.54 8.31
C GLY A 36 -4.12 -6.87 8.91
N LEU A 37 -4.16 -7.98 8.17
CA LEU A 37 -3.90 -9.33 8.68
C LEU A 37 -2.42 -9.73 8.67
N HIS A 38 -1.66 -9.24 7.70
CA HIS A 38 -0.27 -9.64 7.48
C HIS A 38 0.66 -8.44 7.57
N TRP A 39 1.75 -8.59 8.29
CA TRP A 39 2.86 -7.64 8.24
C TRP A 39 3.53 -7.72 6.87
N LEU A 40 3.76 -6.55 6.29
CA LEU A 40 4.54 -6.36 5.09
C LEU A 40 6.01 -6.20 5.51
N ASP A 41 6.86 -6.81 4.71
CA ASP A 41 8.30 -6.83 4.87
C ASP A 41 8.93 -6.23 3.60
N PRO A 42 9.88 -5.29 3.71
CA PRO A 42 10.41 -4.59 2.54
C PRO A 42 11.25 -5.50 1.63
N GLU A 43 11.77 -6.62 2.13
CA GLU A 43 12.53 -7.59 1.34
C GLU A 43 11.59 -8.55 0.58
N GLN A 44 10.41 -8.84 1.13
CA GLN A 44 9.48 -9.83 0.61
C GLN A 44 8.20 -9.25 -0.02
N SER A 45 7.92 -7.97 0.19
CA SER A 45 6.70 -7.31 -0.28
C SER A 45 7.03 -6.42 -1.46
N PRO A 46 6.77 -6.87 -2.71
CA PRO A 46 7.17 -6.11 -3.87
C PRO A 46 6.38 -4.80 -3.94
N VAL A 47 7.13 -3.71 -4.10
CA VAL A 47 6.60 -2.36 -4.33
C VAL A 47 6.80 -2.02 -5.80
N THR A 48 5.73 -1.64 -6.49
CA THR A 48 5.79 -1.24 -7.91
C THR A 48 5.19 0.15 -8.08
N ILE A 49 5.89 1.03 -8.80
CA ILE A 49 5.39 2.36 -9.15
C ILE A 49 4.99 2.34 -10.62
N THR A 50 3.74 2.68 -10.94
CA THR A 50 3.25 2.73 -12.33
C THR A 50 2.19 3.81 -12.49
N GLY A 51 2.37 4.69 -13.47
CA GLY A 51 1.36 5.68 -13.86
C GLY A 51 0.90 6.62 -12.73
N GLY A 52 1.80 6.99 -11.81
CA GLY A 52 1.47 7.85 -10.67
C GLY A 52 0.84 7.10 -9.48
N HIS A 53 0.85 5.77 -9.50
CA HIS A 53 0.39 4.94 -8.40
C HIS A 53 1.52 4.09 -7.86
N LEU A 54 1.48 3.82 -6.56
CA LEU A 54 2.33 2.91 -5.85
C LEU A 54 1.48 1.70 -5.43
N THR A 55 1.91 0.51 -5.86
CA THR A 55 1.31 -0.76 -5.50
C THR A 55 2.21 -1.47 -4.51
N VAL A 56 1.66 -1.93 -3.38
CA VAL A 56 2.38 -2.80 -2.43
C VAL A 56 1.65 -4.12 -2.34
N ALA A 57 2.25 -5.20 -2.84
CA ALA A 57 1.63 -6.52 -2.77
C ALA A 57 1.98 -7.23 -1.46
N CYS A 58 0.99 -7.92 -0.89
CA CYS A 58 1.21 -8.81 0.24
C CYS A 58 1.55 -10.21 -0.28
N PRO A 59 2.73 -10.78 0.05
CA PRO A 59 3.11 -12.12 -0.43
C PRO A 59 2.27 -13.25 0.18
N ARG A 60 1.52 -12.97 1.25
CA ARG A 60 0.69 -13.95 1.98
C ARG A 60 -0.79 -13.90 1.63
N CYS A 61 -1.27 -12.79 1.06
CA CYS A 61 -2.65 -12.70 0.65
C CYS A 61 -2.83 -13.47 -0.66
N ASP A 62 -3.91 -14.25 -0.75
CA ASP A 62 -4.25 -14.96 -1.98
C ASP A 62 -4.63 -13.95 -3.09
N PRO A 63 -3.86 -13.87 -4.19
CA PRO A 63 -4.14 -12.92 -5.27
C PRO A 63 -5.40 -13.30 -6.05
N ALA A 64 -5.78 -14.60 -6.06
CA ALA A 64 -6.97 -15.07 -6.75
C ALA A 64 -8.27 -14.63 -6.06
N SER A 65 -8.23 -14.36 -4.75
CA SER A 65 -9.34 -13.85 -3.96
C SER A 65 -9.65 -12.38 -4.22
N GLY A 66 -8.74 -11.63 -4.88
CA GLY A 66 -8.93 -10.22 -5.27
C GLY A 66 -9.13 -9.23 -4.12
N ARG A 67 -9.17 -9.69 -2.87
CA ARG A 67 -9.29 -8.90 -1.64
C ARG A 67 -7.96 -8.92 -0.90
N GLY A 68 -7.54 -7.77 -0.37
CA GLY A 68 -6.36 -7.71 0.50
C GLY A 68 -4.99 -7.93 -0.15
N ALA A 69 -4.95 -8.36 -1.42
CA ALA A 69 -3.73 -8.83 -2.08
C ALA A 69 -2.69 -7.72 -2.31
N ALA A 70 -3.13 -6.49 -2.51
CA ALA A 70 -2.26 -5.34 -2.63
C ALA A 70 -2.94 -4.06 -2.14
N TRP A 71 -2.11 -3.12 -1.71
CA TRP A 71 -2.46 -1.71 -1.62
C TRP A 71 -2.25 -1.05 -2.97
N LEU A 72 -3.16 -0.17 -3.37
CA LEU A 72 -2.98 0.72 -4.51
C LEU A 72 -3.14 2.18 -4.06
N LEU A 73 -2.02 2.89 -3.98
CA LEU A 73 -1.94 4.25 -3.43
C LEU A 73 -1.58 5.26 -4.53
N ALA A 74 -2.31 6.37 -4.59
CA ALA A 74 -2.00 7.46 -5.52
C ALA A 74 -0.85 8.33 -5.02
N ILE A 75 0.16 8.54 -5.84
CA ILE A 75 1.33 9.37 -5.51
C ILE A 75 0.92 10.84 -5.74
N PRO A 76 0.86 11.69 -4.69
CA PRO A 76 0.35 13.06 -4.82
C PRO A 76 1.35 14.05 -5.44
N GLY A 77 2.56 13.62 -5.79
CA GLY A 77 3.64 14.50 -6.23
C GLY A 77 4.79 13.75 -6.90
N PRO A 78 6.03 14.28 -6.87
CA PRO A 78 7.17 13.61 -7.48
C PRO A 78 7.39 12.22 -6.86
N CYS A 79 7.83 11.28 -7.69
CA CYS A 79 8.07 9.91 -7.25
C CYS A 79 9.07 9.90 -6.08
N PRO A 80 8.69 9.34 -4.92
CA PRO A 80 9.57 9.27 -3.76
C PRO A 80 10.76 8.36 -4.04
N ALA A 81 11.94 8.77 -3.56
CA ALA A 81 13.18 8.01 -3.76
C ALA A 81 13.42 6.96 -2.65
N LEU A 82 12.67 7.06 -1.56
CA LEU A 82 12.77 6.21 -0.38
C LEU A 82 11.37 5.76 0.03
N ALA A 83 11.29 4.61 0.69
CA ALA A 83 10.05 4.11 1.28
C ALA A 83 10.30 3.60 2.71
N GLU A 84 9.35 3.84 3.60
CA GLU A 84 9.32 3.33 4.98
C GLU A 84 7.97 2.68 5.27
N LEU A 85 7.96 1.70 6.17
CA LEU A 85 6.75 1.00 6.60
C LEU A 85 6.20 1.64 7.88
N ASP A 86 5.00 2.20 7.81
CA ASP A 86 4.28 2.72 8.97
C ASP A 86 2.76 2.61 8.77
N ASP A 87 2.09 2.04 9.76
CA ASP A 87 0.63 1.84 9.73
C ASP A 87 -0.15 3.06 10.23
N ALA A 88 0.46 3.95 11.02
CA ALA A 88 -0.24 5.03 11.68
C ALA A 88 -1.12 5.89 10.74
N PRO A 89 -0.67 6.29 9.53
CA PRO A 89 -1.50 7.04 8.60
C PRO A 89 -2.64 6.23 7.96
N TYR A 90 -2.62 4.90 8.11
CA TYR A 90 -3.56 3.96 7.47
C TYR A 90 -4.47 3.23 8.47
N LEU A 91 -4.33 3.46 9.79
CA LEU A 91 -5.12 2.80 10.85
C LEU A 91 -6.64 2.92 10.70
N GLY A 92 -7.14 4.02 10.13
CA GLY A 92 -8.58 4.19 9.85
C GLY A 92 -9.08 3.47 8.59
N ARG A 93 -8.19 2.80 7.84
CA ARG A 93 -8.50 2.17 6.54
C ARG A 93 -8.46 0.65 6.57
N TYR A 94 -8.02 0.05 7.67
CA TYR A 94 -8.18 -1.39 7.86
C TYR A 94 -9.67 -1.71 8.02
N ARG A 95 -10.21 -2.56 7.15
CA ARG A 95 -11.49 -3.21 7.42
C ARG A 95 -11.26 -4.27 8.49
N TRP A 96 -11.30 -3.88 9.76
CA TRP A 96 -11.53 -4.87 10.81
C TRP A 96 -12.95 -5.41 10.64
N ALA A 97 -13.07 -6.62 10.10
CA ALA A 97 -14.17 -7.46 10.52
C ALA A 97 -13.86 -7.83 11.98
N LEU A 98 -14.56 -7.22 12.93
CA LEU A 98 -14.74 -7.85 14.24
C LEU A 98 -15.53 -9.14 13.98
N THR A 99 -14.86 -10.23 13.62
CA THR A 99 -15.41 -11.55 13.93
C THR A 99 -15.24 -11.73 15.42
N GLY A 100 -16.20 -11.18 16.16
CA GLY A 100 -16.43 -11.49 17.55
C GLY A 100 -17.05 -12.88 17.66
N GLU A 101 -16.37 -13.70 18.46
CA GLU A 101 -16.86 -14.82 19.28
C GLU A 101 -17.10 -16.16 18.55
#